data_AF-A0A914VNF2-F1
#
_entry.id   AF-A0A914VNF2-F1
#
_cell.length_a   1.000
_cell.length_b   1.000
_cell.length_c   1.000
_cell.angle_alpha   90.00
_cell.angle_beta   90.00
_cell.angle_gamma   90.00
#
_symmetry.space_group_name_H-M   'P 1'
#
loop_
_entity.id
_entity.type
_entity.pdbx_description
1 polymer ?
#
loop_
_entity_poly.entity_id
_entity_poly.type
_entity_poly.pdbx_seq_one_letter_code
_entity_poly.pdbx_strand_id
1 'polypeptide(L)'
;MQREVWQGLAPRQVQPSREGFIIGQHRRYPALRTAQPASRGGNHWAMTSIYPCLSPPHFVPAPSNGAGSANGERRSNLGTPGHLLDSDMNLPRPRPPPTRRVDLRLCTFNARSLCANSQLSLLMDECQRVKFDVIGLSETKRKEPLTATWRDGSGVFLGARKEDSISGGVGFIVAPHFLHRVRDVRIVSHRLAVLEFKVSPQLTGSLIQAYAPVLDADEQEHADFYDNLSDTVRECRSHYKFISGDFNARVGPRQDHEVYLGPHSNETRNESGERLAAFCEAHRLYHCNGFFEKRAEKQAKLDLLCSRQPRRRLLNPSIASTLAKLVPFNTSDDVNEDYCHLVETISQIGKQAMAPAPYHSTKRISDQTRKLLEKRRTADRTTAAYHALCKECQEAVQKDHKEFERSRLLSAAEARKSIKRAARDLAKYRSCIPCLKTSTGEQVTSRLHIEKEMQDYYSRLFQSSRPSTPCSPTPPCSTLPFLTSE
;
A
#
# COMPACT_ATOMS: atom_id res chain seq x y z
N MET A 1 1.33 15.29 -25.58
CA MET A 1 2.10 16.03 -24.54
C MET A 1 1.50 15.72 -23.17
N GLN A 2 2.23 15.93 -22.07
CA GLN A 2 1.92 15.48 -20.69
C GLN A 2 2.03 13.96 -20.43
N ARG A 3 3.27 13.46 -20.39
CA ARG A 3 3.63 12.17 -19.76
C ARG A 3 5.04 12.18 -19.15
N GLU A 4 5.46 13.29 -18.53
CA GLU A 4 6.88 13.44 -18.16
C GLU A 4 7.18 14.35 -16.96
N VAL A 5 6.54 14.12 -15.80
CA VAL A 5 6.93 14.74 -14.50
C VAL A 5 6.87 13.73 -13.34
N TRP A 6 7.56 12.59 -13.44
CA TRP A 6 7.70 11.62 -12.34
C TRP A 6 9.06 10.91 -12.36
N GLN A 7 10.15 11.62 -12.08
CA GLN A 7 11.49 11.02 -11.89
C GLN A 7 12.28 11.51 -10.67
N GLY A 8 11.80 12.50 -9.90
CA GLY A 8 12.55 13.08 -8.77
C GLY A 8 12.65 12.21 -7.50
N LEU A 9 11.73 11.26 -7.30
CA LEU A 9 11.64 10.41 -6.11
C LEU A 9 11.49 8.92 -6.50
N ALA A 10 12.58 8.31 -6.96
CA ALA A 10 12.65 6.87 -7.25
C ALA A 10 13.27 6.11 -6.06
N PRO A 11 12.64 5.03 -5.52
CA PRO A 11 13.17 4.32 -4.36
C PRO A 11 14.36 3.42 -4.72
N ARG A 12 15.43 3.46 -3.92
CA ARG A 12 16.26 2.26 -3.68
C ARG A 12 15.53 1.41 -2.65
N GLN A 13 15.38 0.11 -2.94
CA GLN A 13 14.59 -0.88 -2.19
C GLN A 13 13.14 -0.45 -1.88
N VAL A 14 12.20 -0.89 -2.72
CA VAL A 14 10.79 -1.01 -2.33
C VAL A 14 10.68 -2.26 -1.47
N GLN A 15 10.72 -2.12 -0.15
CA GLN A 15 10.19 -3.16 0.74
C GLN A 15 8.65 -3.15 0.63
N PRO A 16 7.99 -4.33 0.63
CA PRO A 16 6.54 -4.40 0.72
C PRO A 16 6.03 -3.78 2.03
N SER A 17 4.89 -3.08 1.93
CA SER A 17 3.94 -2.78 3.02
C SER A 17 4.49 -2.60 4.45
N ARG A 18 5.23 -1.51 4.73
CA ARG A 18 5.15 -0.88 6.07
C ARG A 18 3.84 -0.11 6.16
N GLU A 19 2.74 -0.82 6.38
CA GLU A 19 1.43 -0.20 6.53
C GLU A 19 1.34 0.51 7.87
N GLY A 20 1.06 1.82 7.81
CA GLY A 20 0.87 2.61 9.02
C GLY A 20 -0.25 2.04 9.88
N PHE A 21 0.05 1.85 11.15
CA PHE A 21 -0.82 1.17 12.10
C PHE A 21 -1.94 2.12 12.55
N ILE A 22 -3.10 1.57 12.95
CA ILE A 22 -4.00 2.21 13.91
C ILE A 22 -4.40 1.13 14.92
N ILE A 23 -4.10 1.41 16.19
CA ILE A 23 -4.26 0.50 17.33
C ILE A 23 -5.20 1.19 18.32
N GLY A 24 -6.31 0.52 18.71
CA GLY A 24 -7.45 1.18 19.38
C GLY A 24 -7.91 0.53 20.69
N GLN A 25 -8.07 1.34 21.75
CA GLN A 25 -8.56 0.88 23.08
C GLN A 25 -10.05 1.19 23.27
N HIS A 26 -10.75 0.32 23.99
CA HIS A 26 -12.18 0.44 24.26
C HIS A 26 -12.49 0.24 25.75
N ARG A 27 -13.04 1.26 26.42
CA ARG A 27 -13.64 1.12 27.75
C ARG A 27 -15.14 1.43 27.70
N ARG A 28 -15.94 0.37 27.79
CA ARG A 28 -17.38 0.32 28.18
C ARG A 28 -18.45 1.02 27.32
N TYR A 29 -18.16 1.67 26.18
CA TYR A 29 -19.20 2.32 25.34
C TYR A 29 -18.93 2.20 23.82
N PRO A 30 -19.97 2.09 22.96
CA PRO A 30 -20.11 1.18 21.78
C PRO A 30 -18.95 0.90 20.81
N ALA A 31 -19.13 -0.16 20.00
CA ALA A 31 -18.15 -0.60 19.01
C ALA A 31 -17.81 0.46 17.94
N LEU A 32 -16.53 0.51 17.57
CA LEU A 32 -16.02 1.21 16.41
C LEU A 32 -15.92 0.22 15.24
N ARG A 33 -16.67 0.45 14.15
CA ARG A 33 -16.39 -0.14 12.84
C ARG A 33 -15.34 0.72 12.14
N THR A 34 -14.10 0.26 12.10
CA THR A 34 -13.17 0.67 11.05
C THR A 34 -13.70 0.20 9.67
N ALA A 35 -13.44 0.98 8.61
CA ALA A 35 -13.74 0.56 7.23
C ALA A 35 -12.51 0.62 6.34
N GLN A 36 -12.59 -0.10 5.22
CA GLN A 36 -11.49 -0.30 4.28
C GLN A 36 -10.81 1.01 3.85
N PRO A 37 -9.47 1.03 3.74
CA PRO A 37 -8.75 2.17 3.20
C PRO A 37 -9.18 2.49 1.76
N ALA A 38 -9.77 3.67 1.62
CA ALA A 38 -10.36 4.20 0.39
C ALA A 38 -9.31 4.94 -0.46
N SER A 39 -8.30 4.22 -0.93
CA SER A 39 -7.29 4.74 -1.88
C SER A 39 -7.90 5.04 -3.26
N ARG A 40 -8.57 6.19 -3.42
CA ARG A 40 -8.96 6.71 -4.74
C ARG A 40 -7.75 7.37 -5.41
N GLY A 41 -7.08 6.60 -6.25
CA GLY A 41 -6.05 7.08 -7.19
C GLY A 41 -4.62 7.11 -6.63
N GLY A 42 -3.67 6.63 -7.45
CA GLY A 42 -2.26 7.02 -7.47
C GLY A 42 -1.38 6.73 -6.26
N ASN A 43 -1.68 7.33 -5.11
CA ASN A 43 -0.72 7.62 -4.06
C ASN A 43 -0.97 6.73 -2.82
N HIS A 44 0.11 6.32 -2.16
CA HIS A 44 0.08 5.34 -1.06
C HIS A 44 -0.25 6.03 0.27
N TRP A 45 -1.54 6.10 0.59
CA TRP A 45 -2.04 6.60 1.88
C TRP A 45 -2.63 5.44 2.70
N ALA A 46 -2.12 5.25 3.93
CA ALA A 46 -2.80 4.48 4.96
C ALA A 46 -3.88 5.37 5.58
N MET A 47 -5.13 5.21 5.12
CA MET A 47 -6.27 6.03 5.49
C MET A 47 -7.37 5.15 6.07
N THR A 48 -7.58 5.19 7.38
CA THR A 48 -8.60 4.37 8.04
C THR A 48 -9.76 5.25 8.47
N SER A 49 -10.93 5.03 7.89
CA SER A 49 -12.17 5.70 8.32
C SER A 49 -12.75 4.94 9.51
N ILE A 50 -12.98 5.62 10.63
CA ILE A 50 -13.51 5.01 11.85
C ILE A 50 -14.95 5.47 12.06
N TYR A 51 -15.89 4.51 12.14
CA TYR A 51 -17.32 4.74 12.35
C TYR A 51 -17.75 4.20 13.72
N PRO A 52 -18.33 5.01 14.63
CA PRO A 52 -19.00 4.49 15.81
C PRO A 52 -20.39 3.94 15.44
N CYS A 53 -20.62 2.63 15.60
CA CYS A 53 -21.96 2.05 15.50
C CYS A 53 -22.12 0.69 16.22
N LEU A 54 -23.21 0.60 17.00
CA LEU A 54 -23.62 -0.56 17.80
C LEU A 54 -24.01 -1.77 16.94
N SER A 55 -23.16 -2.81 16.90
CA SER A 55 -23.54 -4.24 16.77
C SER A 55 -22.29 -5.11 16.93
N PRO A 56 -22.29 -6.17 17.77
CA PRO A 56 -21.20 -7.14 17.77
C PRO A 56 -21.18 -7.94 16.46
N PRO A 57 -20.01 -8.38 15.95
CA PRO A 57 -19.97 -9.39 14.90
C PRO A 57 -20.51 -10.71 15.45
N HIS A 58 -21.41 -11.36 14.70
CA HIS A 58 -21.96 -12.66 15.09
C HIS A 58 -20.88 -13.73 15.06
N PHE A 59 -20.61 -14.35 16.21
CA PHE A 59 -19.87 -15.60 16.28
C PHE A 59 -20.75 -16.73 15.72
N VAL A 60 -20.22 -17.46 14.73
CA VAL A 60 -20.68 -18.81 14.40
C VAL A 60 -19.50 -19.73 14.71
N PRO A 61 -19.54 -20.53 15.79
CA PRO A 61 -18.52 -21.53 16.03
C PRO A 61 -18.62 -22.63 14.96
N ALA A 62 -17.52 -22.88 14.24
CA ALA A 62 -17.41 -24.06 13.39
C ALA A 62 -17.24 -25.32 14.27
N PRO A 63 -17.82 -26.47 13.89
CA PRO A 63 -17.83 -27.66 14.74
C PRO A 63 -16.43 -28.29 14.87
N SER A 64 -16.05 -28.61 16.11
CA SER A 64 -14.83 -29.35 16.41
C SER A 64 -14.98 -30.84 16.09
N ASN A 65 -14.42 -31.28 14.96
CA ASN A 65 -14.21 -32.70 14.68
C ASN A 65 -13.07 -33.24 15.56
N GLY A 66 -13.43 -33.78 16.73
CA GLY A 66 -12.51 -34.49 17.63
C GLY A 66 -13.10 -35.82 18.05
N ALA A 67 -12.64 -36.92 17.44
CA ALA A 67 -13.06 -38.26 17.82
C ALA A 67 -12.40 -38.67 19.15
N GLY A 68 -13.22 -38.98 20.16
CA GLY A 68 -12.78 -39.51 21.45
C GLY A 68 -13.88 -40.38 22.04
N SER A 69 -13.61 -41.69 22.15
CA SER A 69 -14.58 -42.69 22.60
C SER A 69 -14.22 -43.22 24.01
N ALA A 70 -15.21 -43.87 24.64
CA ALA A 70 -15.15 -44.71 25.84
C ALA A 70 -15.30 -44.06 27.24
N ASN A 71 -16.56 -44.18 27.72
CA ASN A 71 -16.98 -44.84 28.97
C ASN A 71 -16.56 -44.33 30.37
N GLY A 72 -17.59 -44.12 31.21
CA GLY A 72 -17.50 -43.97 32.67
C GLY A 72 -18.87 -43.69 33.30
N GLU A 73 -19.58 -44.72 33.75
CA GLU A 73 -20.86 -44.62 34.51
C GLU A 73 -20.62 -44.05 35.95
N ARG A 74 -21.56 -43.69 36.84
CA ARG A 74 -23.03 -43.91 36.97
C ARG A 74 -23.63 -43.06 38.13
N ARG A 75 -24.98 -43.02 38.22
CA ARG A 75 -25.87 -42.62 39.37
C ARG A 75 -26.13 -41.11 39.58
N SER A 76 -27.35 -40.53 39.44
CA SER A 76 -28.73 -40.83 39.95
C SER A 76 -28.90 -40.39 41.41
N ASN A 77 -29.88 -39.60 41.90
CA ASN A 77 -31.30 -39.30 41.57
C ASN A 77 -31.68 -37.93 42.21
N LEU A 78 -32.83 -37.24 42.09
CA LEU A 78 -34.06 -37.20 41.24
C LEU A 78 -34.77 -35.84 41.53
N GLY A 79 -35.84 -35.44 40.79
CA GLY A 79 -36.69 -34.31 41.23
C GLY A 79 -37.48 -33.50 40.18
N THR A 80 -38.20 -34.14 39.26
CA THR A 80 -39.25 -33.53 38.39
C THR A 80 -40.64 -33.62 39.07
N PRO A 81 -41.77 -33.01 38.59
CA PRO A 81 -42.12 -32.65 37.20
C PRO A 81 -42.80 -31.27 36.97
N GLY A 82 -43.01 -30.88 35.70
CA GLY A 82 -43.78 -29.69 35.33
C GLY A 82 -43.77 -29.39 33.83
N HIS A 83 -44.53 -30.14 33.03
CA HIS A 83 -44.61 -30.00 31.57
C HIS A 83 -45.73 -29.02 31.19
N LEU A 84 -45.40 -27.90 30.53
CA LEU A 84 -46.38 -27.05 29.82
C LEU A 84 -45.69 -26.24 28.71
N LEU A 85 -46.47 -25.89 27.68
CA LEU A 85 -46.02 -25.60 26.32
C LEU A 85 -45.66 -24.12 26.09
N ASP A 86 -44.95 -23.88 24.98
CA ASP A 86 -44.74 -22.56 24.39
C ASP A 86 -46.05 -21.77 24.20
N SER A 87 -46.13 -20.58 24.79
CA SER A 87 -46.82 -19.42 24.21
C SER A 87 -46.36 -18.11 24.87
N ASP A 88 -46.39 -17.03 24.10
CA ASP A 88 -46.09 -15.64 24.45
C ASP A 88 -44.68 -15.27 24.95
N MET A 89 -43.89 -14.70 24.03
CA MET A 89 -43.32 -13.34 24.20
C MET A 89 -42.76 -12.80 22.86
N ASN A 90 -43.63 -12.61 21.86
CA ASN A 90 -43.25 -11.98 20.59
C ASN A 90 -43.28 -10.44 20.68
N LEU A 91 -42.51 -9.87 21.62
CA LEU A 91 -42.33 -8.43 21.74
C LEU A 91 -41.25 -7.93 20.75
N PRO A 92 -41.55 -6.96 19.86
CA PRO A 92 -40.54 -6.41 18.96
C PRO A 92 -39.46 -5.68 19.77
N ARG A 93 -38.21 -6.17 19.66
CA ARG A 93 -37.05 -5.52 20.30
C ARG A 93 -37.02 -4.04 19.91
N PRO A 94 -36.88 -3.10 20.87
CA PRO A 94 -36.91 -1.68 20.56
C PRO A 94 -35.81 -1.34 19.56
N ARG A 95 -36.19 -0.69 18.45
CA ARG A 95 -35.23 -0.23 17.45
C ARG A 95 -34.26 0.75 18.13
N PRO A 96 -32.94 0.56 18.03
CA PRO A 96 -32.00 1.47 18.66
C PRO A 96 -32.17 2.88 18.10
N PRO A 97 -32.04 3.93 18.93
CA PRO A 97 -32.21 5.31 18.48
C PRO A 97 -31.20 5.66 17.38
N PRO A 98 -31.53 6.56 16.44
CA PRO A 98 -30.66 6.92 15.33
C PRO A 98 -29.35 7.55 15.84
N THR A 99 -28.29 6.75 15.89
CA THR A 99 -26.96 7.20 16.34
C THR A 99 -26.41 8.24 15.38
N ARG A 100 -26.19 9.48 15.84
CA ARG A 100 -25.42 10.49 15.10
C ARG A 100 -24.02 9.93 14.81
N ARG A 101 -23.75 9.64 13.53
CA ARG A 101 -22.41 9.21 13.09
C ARG A 101 -21.43 10.37 13.22
N VAL A 102 -20.33 10.13 13.93
CA VAL A 102 -19.15 10.99 13.92
C VAL A 102 -18.11 10.27 13.06
N ASP A 103 -17.97 10.70 11.80
CA ASP A 103 -16.95 10.18 10.91
C ASP A 103 -15.61 10.86 11.26
N LEU A 104 -14.60 10.08 11.64
CA LEU A 104 -13.26 10.56 11.93
C LEU A 104 -12.24 9.92 10.96
N ARG A 105 -11.41 10.75 10.34
CA ARG A 105 -10.43 10.38 9.32
C ARG A 105 -9.01 10.63 9.81
N LEU A 106 -8.47 9.58 10.44
CA LEU A 106 -7.09 9.54 10.91
C LEU A 106 -6.22 8.87 9.83
N CYS A 107 -5.14 9.54 9.48
CA CYS A 107 -4.14 9.09 8.53
C CYS A 107 -2.78 9.02 9.23
N THR A 108 -1.86 8.22 8.70
CA THR A 108 -0.46 8.26 9.11
C THR A 108 0.46 8.12 7.90
N PHE A 109 1.58 8.84 7.91
CA PHE A 109 2.51 8.93 6.79
C PHE A 109 3.96 9.00 7.27
N ASN A 110 4.77 8.01 6.89
CA ASN A 110 6.22 8.07 7.03
C ASN A 110 6.77 8.93 5.88
N ALA A 111 7.22 10.14 6.21
CA ALA A 111 7.66 11.13 5.24
C ALA A 111 9.11 10.95 4.77
N ARG A 112 9.90 10.13 5.47
CA ARG A 112 11.35 9.86 5.25
C ARG A 112 12.30 11.05 5.35
N SER A 113 11.85 12.28 5.08
CA SER A 113 12.57 13.55 5.27
C SER A 113 11.63 14.73 5.07
N LEU A 114 11.51 15.61 6.07
CA LEU A 114 10.88 16.94 5.99
C LEU A 114 11.81 18.02 6.56
N CYS A 115 13.12 17.82 6.45
CA CYS A 115 14.16 18.73 6.93
C CYS A 115 13.97 20.16 6.38
N ALA A 116 13.70 20.27 5.07
CA ALA A 116 13.55 21.55 4.39
C ALA A 116 12.07 21.97 4.31
N ASN A 117 11.80 23.26 4.46
CA ASN A 117 10.43 23.81 4.36
C ASN A 117 9.81 23.64 2.96
N SER A 118 10.63 23.49 1.91
CA SER A 118 10.18 23.14 0.55
C SER A 118 9.57 21.73 0.48
N GLN A 119 10.14 20.75 1.20
CA GLN A 119 9.59 19.39 1.30
C GLN A 119 8.24 19.40 2.02
N LEU A 120 8.13 20.19 3.09
CA LEU A 120 6.87 20.39 3.81
C LEU A 120 5.81 21.05 2.92
N SER A 121 6.17 22.08 2.13
CA SER A 121 5.23 22.72 1.20
C SER A 121 4.66 21.72 0.18
N LEU A 122 5.52 20.91 -0.44
CA LEU A 122 5.10 19.88 -1.40
C LEU A 122 4.19 18.82 -0.74
N LEU A 123 4.44 18.47 0.52
CA LEU A 123 3.56 17.57 1.27
C LEU A 123 2.20 18.22 1.52
N MET A 124 2.14 19.49 1.91
CA MET A 124 0.88 20.22 2.13
C MET A 124 0.05 20.32 0.84
N ASP A 125 0.69 20.56 -0.31
CA ASP A 125 0.01 20.61 -1.62
C ASP A 125 -0.59 19.25 -2.02
N GLU A 126 0.11 18.13 -1.74
CA GLU A 126 -0.46 16.78 -1.95
C GLU A 126 -1.53 16.43 -0.91
N CYS A 127 -1.46 16.96 0.32
CA CYS A 127 -2.49 16.76 1.36
C CYS A 127 -3.86 17.30 0.92
N GLN A 128 -3.92 18.38 0.12
CA GLN A 128 -5.17 18.92 -0.43
C GLN A 128 -5.98 17.90 -1.26
N ARG A 129 -5.32 16.85 -1.78
CA ARG A 129 -5.96 15.80 -2.59
C ARG A 129 -6.63 14.72 -1.74
N VAL A 130 -6.40 14.72 -0.42
CA VAL A 130 -6.89 13.70 0.51
C VAL A 130 -7.81 14.35 1.55
N LYS A 131 -8.91 13.67 1.89
CA LYS A 131 -9.83 14.13 2.93
C LYS A 131 -9.40 13.58 4.28
N PHE A 132 -8.64 14.34 5.05
CA PHE A 132 -8.20 13.96 6.41
C PHE A 132 -8.77 14.92 7.46
N ASP A 133 -8.80 14.48 8.71
CA ASP A 133 -8.97 15.35 9.88
C ASP A 133 -7.61 15.57 10.55
N VAL A 134 -6.83 14.49 10.70
CA VAL A 134 -5.46 14.50 11.20
C VAL A 134 -4.58 13.52 10.41
N ILE A 135 -3.37 13.94 10.04
CA ILE A 135 -2.29 13.08 9.55
C ILE A 135 -1.19 13.04 10.61
N GLY A 136 -0.90 11.86 11.18
CA GLY A 136 0.32 11.63 11.95
C GLY A 136 1.53 11.46 11.03
N LEU A 137 2.65 12.10 11.35
CA LEU A 137 3.90 12.06 10.59
C LEU A 137 5.00 11.31 11.34
N SER A 138 5.83 10.58 10.60
CA SER A 138 7.07 9.95 11.09
C SER A 138 8.23 10.16 10.12
N GLU A 139 9.46 10.02 10.62
CA GLU A 139 10.70 10.38 9.91
C GLU A 139 10.70 11.82 9.35
N THR A 140 10.28 12.80 10.16
CA THR A 140 10.36 14.22 9.75
C THR A 140 11.81 14.71 9.66
N LYS A 141 12.73 14.15 10.47
CA LYS A 141 14.18 14.40 10.47
C LYS A 141 14.61 15.88 10.61
N ARG A 142 13.70 16.74 11.06
CA ARG A 142 13.97 18.16 11.32
C ARG A 142 14.90 18.29 12.52
N LYS A 143 15.87 19.20 12.44
CA LYS A 143 16.73 19.54 13.58
C LYS A 143 15.90 20.22 14.68
N GLU A 144 15.24 21.31 14.31
CA GLU A 144 14.37 22.07 15.22
C GLU A 144 12.90 21.63 15.12
N PRO A 145 12.13 21.70 16.23
CA PRO A 145 10.69 21.53 16.19
C PRO A 145 10.03 22.66 15.39
N LEU A 146 8.82 22.42 14.89
CA LEU A 146 8.04 23.39 14.13
C LEU A 146 6.58 23.35 14.58
N THR A 147 6.09 24.46 15.13
CA THR A 147 4.65 24.71 15.28
C THR A 147 4.27 25.89 14.39
N ALA A 148 3.37 25.67 13.44
CA ALA A 148 2.95 26.70 12.48
C ALA A 148 1.52 26.47 11.99
N THR A 149 0.81 27.57 11.70
CA THR A 149 -0.42 27.53 10.89
C THR A 149 -0.04 27.75 9.43
N TRP A 150 -0.48 26.86 8.55
CA TRP A 150 -0.21 26.91 7.12
C TRP A 150 -1.19 27.84 6.39
N ARG A 151 -0.92 28.13 5.10
CA ARG A 151 -1.66 29.14 4.31
C ARG A 151 -3.15 28.82 4.10
N ASP A 152 -3.50 27.55 4.17
CA ASP A 152 -4.87 27.02 4.09
C ASP A 152 -5.59 26.97 5.46
N GLY A 153 -4.91 27.39 6.53
CA GLY A 153 -5.38 27.28 7.91
C GLY A 153 -5.08 25.94 8.59
N SER A 154 -4.34 25.02 7.94
CA SER A 154 -3.97 23.74 8.55
C SER A 154 -2.93 23.95 9.65
N GLY A 155 -3.05 23.27 10.79
CA GLY A 155 -2.04 23.33 11.85
C GLY A 155 -0.97 22.25 11.64
N VAL A 156 0.29 22.64 11.75
CA VAL A 156 1.46 21.76 11.59
C VAL A 156 2.26 21.76 12.88
N PHE A 157 2.43 20.58 13.49
CA PHE A 157 3.10 20.39 14.77
C PHE A 157 4.14 19.27 14.63
N LEU A 158 5.42 19.62 14.48
CA LEU A 158 6.52 18.69 14.25
C LEU A 158 7.53 18.76 15.40
N GLY A 159 7.88 17.60 15.95
CA GLY A 159 9.01 17.45 16.88
C GLY A 159 10.35 17.42 16.17
N ALA A 160 11.40 17.70 16.95
CA ALA A 160 12.78 17.51 16.55
C ALA A 160 13.13 16.01 16.37
N ARG A 161 14.18 15.76 15.60
CA ARG A 161 14.91 14.49 15.55
C ARG A 161 15.78 14.30 16.81
N LYS A 162 16.39 13.13 16.99
CA LYS A 162 17.39 12.90 18.05
C LYS A 162 18.62 13.79 17.80
N GLU A 163 19.12 14.48 18.81
CA GLU A 163 20.13 15.55 18.68
C GLU A 163 21.36 15.13 17.85
N ASP A 164 22.00 14.02 18.24
CA ASP A 164 23.18 13.44 17.57
C ASP A 164 22.88 12.58 16.35
N SER A 165 21.66 12.63 15.79
CA SER A 165 21.26 11.69 14.73
C SER A 165 20.31 12.30 13.69
N ILE A 166 20.37 11.78 12.47
CA ILE A 166 19.37 12.04 11.43
C ILE A 166 18.11 11.16 11.57
N SER A 167 17.91 10.53 12.72
CA SER A 167 16.83 9.57 12.98
C SER A 167 15.68 10.18 13.82
N GLY A 168 14.47 9.68 13.56
CA GLY A 168 13.25 10.15 14.23
C GLY A 168 12.68 11.44 13.65
N GLY A 169 12.04 12.20 14.53
CA GLY A 169 11.14 13.30 14.17
C GLY A 169 9.75 12.76 13.86
N VAL A 170 8.78 13.16 14.67
CA VAL A 170 7.35 12.80 14.58
C VAL A 170 6.49 14.05 14.69
N GLY A 171 5.21 13.97 14.33
CA GLY A 171 4.33 15.13 14.43
C GLY A 171 2.94 14.91 13.85
N PHE A 172 2.22 16.02 13.65
CA PHE A 172 0.86 16.03 13.11
C PHE A 172 0.67 17.16 12.09
N ILE A 173 -0.14 16.89 11.06
CA ILE A 173 -0.86 17.91 10.28
C ILE A 173 -2.33 17.77 10.65
N VAL A 174 -2.96 18.86 11.09
CA VAL A 174 -4.37 18.92 11.51
C VAL A 174 -5.12 19.82 10.53
N ALA A 175 -6.22 19.33 9.99
CA ALA A 175 -7.01 20.06 9.01
C ALA A 175 -7.67 21.31 9.63
N PRO A 176 -7.91 22.39 8.86
CA PRO A 176 -8.38 23.67 9.41
C PRO A 176 -9.71 23.53 10.16
N HIS A 177 -10.63 22.74 9.60
CA HIS A 177 -11.94 22.45 10.19
C HIS A 177 -11.86 21.60 11.47
N PHE A 178 -10.74 20.97 11.77
CA PHE A 178 -10.56 20.11 12.95
C PHE A 178 -9.81 20.80 14.09
N LEU A 179 -9.05 21.87 13.82
CA LEU A 179 -8.25 22.57 14.84
C LEU A 179 -9.03 23.00 16.08
N HIS A 180 -10.27 23.50 15.92
CA HIS A 180 -11.13 23.90 17.04
C HIS A 180 -11.51 22.75 18.00
N ARG A 181 -11.24 21.49 17.62
CA ARG A 181 -11.46 20.30 18.46
C ARG A 181 -10.21 19.87 19.22
N VAL A 182 -9.03 20.31 18.79
CA VAL A 182 -7.76 20.03 19.47
C VAL A 182 -7.77 20.67 20.86
N ARG A 183 -7.28 19.93 21.85
CA ARG A 183 -7.10 20.39 23.23
C ARG A 183 -5.63 20.64 23.55
N ASP A 184 -4.76 19.72 23.11
CA ASP A 184 -3.33 19.74 23.40
C ASP A 184 -2.55 18.98 22.31
N VAL A 185 -1.30 19.37 22.10
CA VAL A 185 -0.33 18.66 21.24
C VAL A 185 1.02 18.58 21.96
N ARG A 186 1.40 17.37 22.37
CA ARG A 186 2.68 17.11 23.05
C ARG A 186 3.63 16.28 22.20
N ILE A 187 4.87 16.71 22.08
CA ILE A 187 5.96 15.86 21.59
C ILE A 187 6.60 15.22 22.81
N VAL A 188 6.44 13.91 22.97
CA VAL A 188 6.94 13.15 24.12
C VAL A 188 8.41 12.78 23.91
N SER A 189 8.77 12.42 22.69
CA SER A 189 10.16 12.16 22.29
C SER A 189 10.33 12.33 20.77
N HIS A 190 11.57 12.19 20.28
CA HIS A 190 11.86 12.11 18.85
C HIS A 190 11.18 10.93 18.12
N ARG A 191 10.52 10.01 18.85
CA ARG A 191 9.77 8.85 18.32
C ARG A 191 8.28 8.84 18.71
N LEU A 192 7.83 9.67 19.64
CA LEU A 192 6.46 9.67 20.17
C LEU A 192 5.87 11.09 20.27
N ALA A 193 4.68 11.28 19.72
CA ALA A 193 3.90 12.51 19.85
C ALA A 193 2.43 12.18 20.14
N VAL A 194 1.71 13.05 20.85
CA VAL A 194 0.29 12.86 21.17
C VAL A 194 -0.52 14.12 20.85
N LEU A 195 -1.65 13.92 20.19
CA LEU A 195 -2.67 14.93 19.90
C LEU A 195 -3.94 14.59 20.68
N GLU A 196 -4.39 15.45 21.58
CA GLU A 196 -5.65 15.28 22.30
C GLU A 196 -6.75 16.14 21.69
N PHE A 197 -7.96 15.60 21.53
CA PHE A 197 -9.06 16.28 20.85
C PHE A 197 -10.46 15.87 21.34
N LYS A 198 -11.46 16.69 21.02
CA LYS A 198 -12.90 16.41 21.23
C LYS A 198 -13.47 15.61 20.05
N VAL A 199 -13.90 14.37 20.30
CA VAL A 199 -14.68 13.55 19.35
C VAL A 199 -16.12 14.07 19.29
N SER A 200 -16.69 14.37 20.45
CA SER A 200 -18.00 15.00 20.63
C SER A 200 -17.93 15.97 21.83
N PRO A 201 -19.00 16.72 22.18
CA PRO A 201 -19.00 17.57 23.38
C PRO A 201 -18.66 16.83 24.69
N GLN A 202 -18.99 15.53 24.77
CA GLN A 202 -18.81 14.69 25.95
C GLN A 202 -17.67 13.66 25.81
N LEU A 203 -17.13 13.44 24.61
CA LEU A 203 -16.17 12.37 24.33
C LEU A 203 -14.84 12.94 23.83
N THR A 204 -13.74 12.43 24.38
CA THR A 204 -12.36 12.78 24.01
C THR A 204 -11.65 11.64 23.30
N GLY A 205 -10.72 11.99 22.43
CA GLY A 205 -9.78 11.09 21.79
C GLY A 205 -8.36 11.57 22.01
N SER A 206 -7.42 10.65 22.20
CA SER A 206 -5.99 10.92 22.08
C SER A 206 -5.43 10.10 20.92
N LEU A 207 -4.72 10.75 20.00
CA LEU A 207 -3.99 10.12 18.91
C LEU A 207 -2.49 10.17 19.23
N ILE A 208 -1.88 9.01 19.45
CA ILE A 208 -0.46 8.84 19.69
C ILE A 208 0.19 8.49 18.35
N GLN A 209 1.05 9.35 17.80
CA GLN A 209 1.87 9.05 16.64
C GLN A 209 3.23 8.50 17.07
N ALA A 210 3.59 7.33 16.57
CA ALA A 210 4.76 6.57 16.96
C ALA A 210 5.70 6.27 15.77
N TYR A 211 6.99 6.15 16.07
CA TYR A 211 8.00 5.66 15.13
C TYR A 211 8.95 4.71 15.86
N ALA A 212 8.71 3.40 15.73
CA ALA A 212 9.51 2.39 16.44
C ALA A 212 10.95 2.30 15.89
N PRO A 213 11.90 1.75 16.66
CA PRO A 213 13.23 1.43 16.14
C PRO A 213 13.17 0.45 14.96
N VAL A 214 14.25 0.39 14.18
CA VAL A 214 14.40 -0.62 13.11
C VAL A 214 14.70 -1.98 13.72
N LEU A 215 14.46 -3.08 12.98
CA LEU A 215 14.68 -4.45 13.49
C LEU A 215 16.11 -4.70 14.00
N ASP A 216 17.10 -4.07 13.39
CA ASP A 216 18.52 -4.22 13.75
C ASP A 216 19.00 -3.22 14.83
N ALA A 217 18.07 -2.57 15.55
CA ALA A 217 18.39 -1.74 16.71
C ALA A 217 18.75 -2.60 17.92
N ASP A 218 19.37 -2.00 18.94
CA ASP A 218 19.65 -2.73 20.17
C ASP A 218 18.39 -3.02 21.00
N GLU A 219 18.48 -4.01 21.87
CA GLU A 219 17.34 -4.44 22.68
C GLU A 219 16.88 -3.35 23.65
N GLN A 220 17.82 -2.48 24.07
CA GLN A 220 17.54 -1.36 24.96
C GLN A 220 16.70 -0.27 24.28
N GLU A 221 17.03 0.17 23.06
CA GLU A 221 16.22 1.16 22.33
C GLU A 221 14.81 0.61 22.06
N HIS A 222 14.68 -0.70 21.84
CA HIS A 222 13.38 -1.35 21.73
C HIS A 222 12.60 -1.39 23.05
N ALA A 223 13.24 -1.77 24.17
CA ALA A 223 12.63 -1.77 25.49
C ALA A 223 12.18 -0.35 25.89
N ASP A 224 13.12 0.61 25.85
CA ASP A 224 12.88 2.03 26.12
C ASP A 224 11.70 2.57 25.28
N PHE A 225 11.62 2.22 24.00
CA PHE A 225 10.52 2.64 23.14
C PHE A 225 9.16 2.07 23.60
N TYR A 226 9.09 0.77 23.91
CA TYR A 226 7.83 0.13 24.31
C TYR A 226 7.40 0.50 25.73
N ASP A 227 8.33 0.79 26.64
CA ASP A 227 8.03 1.32 27.97
C ASP A 227 7.50 2.76 27.89
N ASN A 228 8.22 3.65 27.19
CA ASN A 228 7.75 5.02 26.94
C ASN A 228 6.38 5.06 26.24
N LEU A 229 6.14 4.16 25.27
CA LEU A 229 4.84 4.02 24.61
C LEU A 229 3.77 3.50 25.57
N SER A 230 4.11 2.54 26.43
CA SER A 230 3.20 1.99 27.46
C SER A 230 2.75 3.07 28.44
N ASP A 231 3.68 3.92 28.90
CA ASP A 231 3.36 5.02 29.80
C ASP A 231 2.58 6.13 29.10
N THR A 232 2.96 6.49 27.86
CA THR A 232 2.18 7.40 27.02
C THR A 232 0.72 6.94 26.88
N VAL A 233 0.49 5.64 26.71
CA VAL A 233 -0.86 5.04 26.66
C VAL A 233 -1.57 5.08 28.02
N ARG A 234 -0.88 4.85 29.14
CA ARG A 234 -1.44 4.91 30.50
C ARG A 234 -1.85 6.34 30.88
N GLU A 235 -1.01 7.32 30.59
CA GLU A 235 -1.22 8.75 30.83
C GLU A 235 -2.46 9.30 30.10
N CYS A 236 -2.68 8.90 28.84
CA CYS A 236 -3.84 9.35 28.07
C CYS A 236 -5.14 8.94 28.78
N ARG A 237 -5.86 9.91 29.38
CA ARG A 237 -7.14 9.66 30.07
C ARG A 237 -8.37 9.72 29.15
N SER A 238 -8.17 9.93 27.85
CA SER A 238 -9.25 10.00 26.87
C SER A 238 -10.10 8.73 26.74
N HIS A 239 -11.37 8.92 26.40
CA HIS A 239 -12.34 7.83 26.19
C HIS A 239 -11.92 6.89 25.05
N TYR A 240 -11.39 7.46 23.97
CA TYR A 240 -10.80 6.73 22.86
C TYR A 240 -9.30 6.99 22.80
N LYS A 241 -8.53 5.93 22.59
CA LYS A 241 -7.09 6.00 22.33
C LYS A 241 -6.83 5.39 20.98
N PHE A 242 -6.13 6.13 20.13
CA PHE A 242 -5.66 5.69 18.82
C PHE A 242 -4.14 5.78 18.85
N ILE A 243 -3.44 4.73 18.46
CA ILE A 243 -1.99 4.77 18.26
C ILE A 243 -1.74 4.53 16.78
N SER A 244 -1.15 5.50 16.09
CA SER A 244 -0.77 5.41 14.69
C SER A 244 0.73 5.55 14.50
N GLY A 245 1.23 5.14 13.34
CA GLY A 245 2.65 5.31 13.02
C GLY A 245 3.25 4.15 12.26
N ASP A 246 4.57 4.16 12.17
CA ASP A 246 5.37 3.09 11.57
C ASP A 246 6.11 2.34 12.69
N PHE A 247 5.71 1.09 12.90
CA PHE A 247 6.25 0.23 13.96
C PHE A 247 7.38 -0.68 13.47
N ASN A 248 7.76 -0.64 12.17
CA ASN A 248 8.70 -1.58 11.53
C ASN A 248 8.36 -3.07 11.76
N ALA A 249 7.12 -3.34 12.16
CA ALA A 249 6.62 -4.62 12.62
C ALA A 249 5.84 -5.34 11.51
N ARG A 250 6.05 -6.63 11.39
CA ARG A 250 5.22 -7.54 10.60
C ARG A 250 4.53 -8.44 11.60
N VAL A 251 3.29 -8.12 11.92
CA VAL A 251 2.54 -8.77 13.00
C VAL A 251 2.04 -10.16 12.58
N GLY A 252 1.81 -10.37 11.28
CA GLY A 252 1.24 -11.62 10.76
C GLY A 252 -0.16 -11.94 11.31
N PRO A 253 -0.71 -13.11 10.96
CA PRO A 253 -2.05 -13.50 11.37
C PRO A 253 -2.10 -13.76 12.89
N ARG A 254 -3.31 -13.63 13.44
CA ARG A 254 -3.63 -13.94 14.84
C ARG A 254 -3.33 -15.40 15.18
N GLN A 255 -2.63 -15.65 16.29
CA GLN A 255 -2.41 -16.96 16.89
C GLN A 255 -3.56 -17.34 17.86
N ASP A 256 -3.69 -18.61 18.23
CA ASP A 256 -4.85 -19.11 18.99
C ASP A 256 -5.04 -18.49 20.39
N HIS A 257 -3.95 -18.01 21.00
CA HIS A 257 -3.97 -17.36 22.32
C HIS A 257 -4.22 -15.84 22.28
N GLU A 258 -4.31 -15.24 21.09
CA GLU A 258 -4.43 -13.80 20.88
C GLU A 258 -5.88 -13.37 20.65
N VAL A 259 -6.28 -12.23 21.22
CA VAL A 259 -7.65 -11.71 21.18
C VAL A 259 -7.73 -10.38 20.44
N TYR A 260 -6.75 -9.51 20.62
CA TYR A 260 -6.75 -8.14 20.09
C TYR A 260 -6.11 -8.03 18.70
N LEU A 261 -5.57 -9.13 18.19
CA LEU A 261 -5.07 -9.27 16.82
C LEU A 261 -6.15 -9.82 15.88
N GLY A 262 -6.01 -9.54 14.58
CA GLY A 262 -6.95 -9.98 13.55
C GLY A 262 -6.35 -11.05 12.62
N PRO A 263 -7.18 -11.96 12.07
CA PRO A 263 -6.69 -13.14 11.35
C PRO A 263 -6.26 -12.86 9.89
N HIS A 264 -6.53 -11.68 9.33
CA HIS A 264 -6.38 -11.38 7.90
C HIS A 264 -5.08 -10.67 7.51
N SER A 265 -4.01 -10.89 8.29
CA SER A 265 -2.69 -10.33 8.03
C SER A 265 -1.85 -11.32 7.22
N ASN A 266 -1.36 -10.88 6.06
CA ASN A 266 -0.75 -11.74 5.03
C ASN A 266 0.79 -11.85 5.13
N GLU A 267 1.40 -11.29 6.17
CA GLU A 267 2.86 -11.23 6.32
C GLU A 267 3.35 -12.26 7.34
N THR A 268 4.54 -12.84 7.12
CA THR A 268 5.17 -13.68 8.15
C THR A 268 5.57 -12.82 9.35
N ARG A 269 5.22 -13.27 10.56
CA ARG A 269 5.56 -12.54 11.79
C ARG A 269 7.07 -12.37 11.96
N ASN A 270 7.52 -11.19 12.37
CA ASN A 270 8.90 -10.94 12.82
C ASN A 270 8.94 -10.56 14.31
N GLU A 271 10.13 -10.48 14.89
CA GLU A 271 10.33 -10.17 16.32
C GLU A 271 9.70 -8.84 16.74
N SER A 272 9.83 -7.78 15.95
CA SER A 272 9.13 -6.51 16.20
C SER A 272 7.61 -6.64 16.15
N GLY A 273 7.09 -7.59 15.35
CA GLY A 273 5.68 -7.96 15.28
C GLY A 273 5.19 -8.75 16.48
N GLU A 274 6.03 -9.62 17.05
CA GLU A 274 5.76 -10.31 18.32
C GLU A 274 5.69 -9.32 19.48
N ARG A 275 6.64 -8.37 19.55
CA ARG A 275 6.62 -7.27 20.54
C ARG A 275 5.36 -6.41 20.41
N LEU A 276 4.95 -6.09 19.18
CA LEU A 276 3.74 -5.32 18.93
C LEU A 276 2.46 -6.11 19.28
N ALA A 277 2.44 -7.44 19.04
CA ALA A 277 1.35 -8.32 19.45
C ALA A 277 1.23 -8.36 20.98
N ALA A 278 2.33 -8.64 21.69
CA ALA A 278 2.38 -8.65 23.15
C ALA A 278 1.96 -7.29 23.76
N PHE A 279 2.38 -6.18 23.15
CA PHE A 279 1.94 -4.84 23.54
C PHE A 279 0.42 -4.64 23.36
N CYS A 280 -0.14 -5.11 22.23
CA CYS A 280 -1.58 -5.04 21.97
C CYS A 280 -2.40 -5.88 22.96
N GLU A 281 -1.93 -7.08 23.33
CA GLU A 281 -2.54 -7.93 24.35
C GLU A 281 -2.45 -7.29 25.75
N ALA A 282 -1.26 -6.87 26.18
CA ALA A 282 -1.02 -6.27 27.50
C ALA A 282 -1.86 -5.00 27.73
N HIS A 283 -1.98 -4.14 26.71
CA HIS A 283 -2.78 -2.92 26.76
C HIS A 283 -4.20 -3.08 26.24
N ARG A 284 -4.65 -4.29 25.86
CA ARG A 284 -6.00 -4.59 25.33
C ARG A 284 -6.41 -3.68 24.17
N LEU A 285 -5.49 -3.46 23.23
CA LEU A 285 -5.64 -2.57 22.09
C LEU A 285 -5.82 -3.37 20.80
N TYR A 286 -6.92 -3.14 20.07
CA TYR A 286 -7.18 -3.84 18.82
C TYR A 286 -6.24 -3.39 17.69
N HIS A 287 -5.54 -4.32 17.06
CA HIS A 287 -4.76 -4.10 15.85
C HIS A 287 -5.68 -4.01 14.61
N CYS A 288 -6.22 -2.82 14.33
CA CYS A 288 -7.31 -2.64 13.36
C CYS A 288 -7.00 -3.19 11.97
N ASN A 289 -5.76 -3.05 11.48
CA ASN A 289 -5.38 -3.47 10.12
C ASN A 289 -5.51 -4.99 9.91
N GLY A 290 -5.33 -5.81 10.94
CA GLY A 290 -5.41 -7.27 10.86
C GLY A 290 -6.84 -7.84 10.76
N PHE A 291 -7.86 -7.05 11.09
CA PHE A 291 -9.26 -7.50 11.08
C PHE A 291 -9.95 -7.37 9.70
N PHE A 292 -9.28 -6.81 8.69
CA PHE A 292 -9.86 -6.63 7.36
C PHE A 292 -9.25 -7.55 6.33
N GLU A 293 -10.09 -8.41 5.76
CA GLU A 293 -9.74 -9.13 4.55
C GLU A 293 -9.48 -8.13 3.40
N LYS A 294 -8.24 -8.16 2.88
CA LYS A 294 -7.82 -7.35 1.74
C LYS A 294 -8.35 -8.01 0.46
N ARG A 295 -9.14 -7.28 -0.34
CA ARG A 295 -9.67 -7.80 -1.62
C ARG A 295 -8.55 -8.35 -2.49
N ALA A 296 -8.75 -9.55 -3.07
CA ALA A 296 -7.77 -10.25 -3.90
C ALA A 296 -7.17 -9.38 -5.03
N GLU A 297 -7.95 -8.49 -5.65
CA GLU A 297 -7.45 -7.53 -6.66
C GLU A 297 -6.42 -6.52 -6.10
N LYS A 298 -6.66 -6.02 -4.88
CA LYS A 298 -5.72 -5.12 -4.19
C LYS A 298 -4.48 -5.89 -3.73
N GLN A 299 -4.66 -7.11 -3.26
CA GLN A 299 -3.56 -8.02 -2.89
C GLN A 299 -2.67 -8.29 -4.11
N ALA A 300 -3.24 -8.80 -5.21
CA ALA A 300 -2.52 -9.05 -6.45
C ALA A 300 -1.86 -7.78 -7.03
N LYS A 301 -2.44 -6.59 -6.84
CA LYS A 301 -1.82 -5.31 -7.22
C LYS A 301 -0.66 -4.93 -6.30
N LEU A 302 -0.74 -5.19 -5.00
CA LEU A 302 0.37 -5.00 -4.06
C LEU A 302 1.49 -5.98 -4.40
N ASP A 303 1.19 -7.26 -4.55
CA ASP A 303 2.15 -8.31 -4.95
C ASP A 303 2.81 -7.98 -6.30
N LEU A 304 2.05 -7.44 -7.26
CA LEU A 304 2.58 -6.91 -8.53
C LEU A 304 3.46 -5.68 -8.34
N LEU A 305 3.15 -4.77 -7.42
CA LEU A 305 3.99 -3.60 -7.13
C LEU A 305 5.29 -3.99 -6.41
N CYS A 306 5.23 -4.93 -5.48
CA CYS A 306 6.37 -5.40 -4.69
C CYS A 306 7.27 -6.36 -5.49
N SER A 307 6.71 -7.18 -6.38
CA SER A 307 7.49 -7.97 -7.34
C SER A 307 8.08 -7.14 -8.49
N ARG A 308 7.52 -5.95 -8.78
CA ARG A 308 8.11 -4.98 -9.72
C ARG A 308 9.32 -4.30 -9.10
N GLN A 309 10.45 -4.99 -9.16
CA GLN A 309 11.77 -4.36 -9.11
C GLN A 309 11.76 -3.12 -10.05
N PRO A 310 11.96 -1.89 -9.54
CA PRO A 310 12.14 -0.73 -10.41
C PRO A 310 13.32 -1.02 -11.33
N ARG A 311 13.24 -0.56 -12.60
CA ARG A 311 14.32 -0.83 -13.58
C ARG A 311 15.65 -0.44 -12.97
N ARG A 312 16.60 -1.37 -12.94
CA ARG A 312 17.99 -1.08 -12.55
C ARG A 312 18.44 0.13 -13.36
N ARG A 313 18.68 1.26 -12.69
CA ARG A 313 19.33 2.40 -13.30
C ARG A 313 20.82 2.12 -13.26
N LEU A 314 21.49 2.21 -14.41
CA LEU A 314 22.92 2.00 -14.54
C LEU A 314 23.59 3.37 -14.58
N LEU A 315 24.68 3.54 -13.83
CA LEU A 315 25.53 4.70 -13.96
C LEU A 315 26.21 4.65 -15.34
N ASN A 316 26.09 5.70 -16.14
CA ASN A 316 26.88 5.85 -17.35
C ASN A 316 28.23 6.50 -16.97
N PRO A 317 29.36 5.77 -17.02
CA PRO A 317 30.65 6.28 -16.55
C PRO A 317 31.17 7.44 -17.41
N SER A 318 30.83 7.47 -18.70
CA SER A 318 31.23 8.58 -19.59
C SER A 318 30.50 9.87 -19.21
N ILE A 319 29.18 9.81 -19.02
CA ILE A 319 28.39 10.98 -18.59
C ILE A 319 28.82 11.45 -17.20
N ALA A 320 29.01 10.51 -16.25
CA ALA A 320 29.50 10.83 -14.91
C ALA A 320 30.87 11.52 -14.95
N SER A 321 31.80 11.05 -15.77
CA SER A 321 33.13 11.67 -15.93
C SER A 321 33.07 13.05 -16.57
N THR A 322 32.19 13.27 -17.55
CA THR A 322 31.99 14.61 -18.16
C THR A 322 31.38 15.58 -17.16
N LEU A 323 30.34 15.18 -16.42
CA LEU A 323 29.71 16.03 -15.41
C LEU A 323 30.67 16.37 -14.26
N ALA A 324 31.45 15.40 -13.77
CA ALA A 324 32.44 15.62 -12.71
C ALA A 324 33.57 16.59 -13.11
N LYS A 325 33.82 16.80 -14.42
CA LYS A 325 34.78 17.81 -14.92
C LYS A 325 34.17 19.20 -15.09
N LEU A 326 32.84 19.32 -15.09
CA LEU A 326 32.12 20.57 -15.31
C LEU A 326 31.65 21.24 -14.01
N VAL A 327 31.60 20.51 -12.90
CA VAL A 327 31.23 21.07 -11.60
C VAL A 327 32.48 21.55 -10.85
N PRO A 328 32.56 22.84 -10.46
CA PRO A 328 33.63 23.32 -9.59
C PRO A 328 33.41 22.82 -8.16
N PHE A 329 34.37 22.06 -7.63
CA PHE A 329 34.42 21.71 -6.22
C PHE A 329 35.10 22.85 -5.46
N ASN A 330 34.33 23.88 -5.12
CA ASN A 330 34.79 24.97 -4.26
C ASN A 330 34.92 24.45 -2.82
N THR A 331 35.93 24.95 -2.11
CA THR A 331 36.16 24.73 -0.68
C THR A 331 35.67 25.93 0.12
N SER A 332 34.90 25.66 1.17
CA SER A 332 34.46 26.58 2.24
C SER A 332 35.44 26.53 3.41
N ASP A 333 35.38 27.57 4.27
CA ASP A 333 36.15 27.59 5.52
C ASP A 333 35.52 26.70 6.61
N ASP A 334 34.26 26.26 6.45
CA ASP A 334 33.59 25.27 7.31
C ASP A 334 33.64 23.86 6.68
N VAL A 335 34.40 22.97 7.33
CA VAL A 335 34.58 21.55 6.96
C VAL A 335 33.24 20.78 6.90
N ASN A 336 32.26 21.13 7.73
CA ASN A 336 30.96 20.45 7.74
C ASN A 336 30.08 20.91 6.57
N GLU A 337 30.14 22.20 6.22
CA GLU A 337 29.47 22.76 5.05
C GLU A 337 30.06 22.16 3.77
N ASP A 338 31.39 22.08 3.68
CA ASP A 338 32.11 21.46 2.58
C ASP A 338 31.76 19.99 2.37
N TYR A 339 31.72 19.22 3.46
CA TYR A 339 31.31 17.81 3.39
C TYR A 339 29.87 17.68 2.87
N CYS A 340 28.94 18.53 3.33
CA CYS A 340 27.56 18.53 2.85
C CYS A 340 27.49 18.91 1.37
N HIS A 341 28.17 19.97 0.95
CA HIS A 341 28.21 20.43 -0.45
C HIS A 341 28.81 19.36 -1.38
N LEU A 342 29.88 18.68 -0.95
CA LEU A 342 30.49 17.56 -1.67
C LEU A 342 29.53 16.37 -1.83
N VAL A 343 28.87 15.94 -0.75
CA VAL A 343 27.92 14.82 -0.77
C VAL A 343 26.69 15.14 -1.62
N GLU A 344 26.18 16.37 -1.57
CA GLU A 344 25.09 16.82 -2.43
C GLU A 344 25.51 16.84 -3.90
N THR A 345 26.67 17.39 -4.22
CA THR A 345 27.22 17.48 -5.58
C THR A 345 27.41 16.08 -6.19
N ILE A 346 28.06 15.17 -5.48
CA ILE A 346 28.23 13.77 -5.92
C ILE A 346 26.86 13.09 -6.11
N SER A 347 25.90 13.36 -5.21
CA SER A 347 24.53 12.84 -5.32
C SER A 347 23.78 13.41 -6.53
N GLN A 348 24.02 14.67 -6.90
CA GLN A 348 23.44 15.30 -8.10
C GLN A 348 24.04 14.73 -9.38
N ILE A 349 25.38 14.64 -9.48
CA ILE A 349 26.08 14.00 -10.62
C ILE A 349 25.59 12.55 -10.79
N GLY A 350 25.49 11.79 -9.69
CA GLY A 350 24.96 10.43 -9.69
C GLY A 350 23.52 10.35 -10.22
N LYS A 351 22.63 11.25 -9.80
CA LYS A 351 21.24 11.32 -10.29
C LYS A 351 21.19 11.62 -11.79
N GLN A 352 22.01 12.55 -12.29
CA GLN A 352 22.05 12.96 -13.69
C GLN A 352 22.68 11.88 -14.61
N ALA A 353 23.72 11.19 -14.16
CA ALA A 353 24.40 10.13 -14.92
C ALA A 353 23.69 8.76 -14.86
N MET A 354 22.59 8.62 -14.12
CA MET A 354 21.84 7.35 -13.97
C MET A 354 20.79 7.14 -15.07
N ALA A 355 21.17 6.43 -16.12
CA ALA A 355 20.27 6.02 -17.20
C ALA A 355 19.45 4.76 -16.83
N PRO A 356 18.21 4.59 -17.34
CA PRO A 356 17.50 3.32 -17.23
C PRO A 356 18.29 2.22 -17.97
N ALA A 357 18.41 1.02 -17.40
CA ALA A 357 19.03 -0.11 -18.11
C ALA A 357 18.36 -0.32 -19.49
N PRO A 358 19.17 -0.54 -20.56
CA PRO A 358 18.64 -0.70 -21.90
C PRO A 358 17.70 -1.90 -21.97
N TYR A 359 16.61 -1.73 -22.73
CA TYR A 359 15.64 -2.80 -23.00
C TYR A 359 16.36 -4.02 -23.60
N HIS A 360 16.13 -5.21 -23.05
CA HIS A 360 16.72 -6.44 -23.60
C HIS A 360 16.32 -6.74 -25.06
N SER A 361 15.34 -6.05 -25.63
CA SER A 361 14.97 -6.14 -27.04
C SER A 361 15.92 -5.40 -28.00
N THR A 362 16.70 -4.41 -27.55
CA THR A 362 17.52 -3.57 -28.45
C THR A 362 18.78 -4.26 -28.98
N LYS A 363 19.08 -5.49 -28.55
CA LYS A 363 20.17 -6.33 -29.07
C LYS A 363 19.72 -7.51 -29.92
N ARG A 364 18.42 -7.65 -30.21
CA ARG A 364 17.85 -8.79 -30.96
C ARG A 364 17.94 -8.65 -32.50
N ILE A 365 18.11 -7.42 -32.98
CA ILE A 365 18.24 -7.04 -34.40
C ILE A 365 19.35 -6.00 -34.48
N SER A 366 20.28 -6.17 -35.42
CA SER A 366 21.44 -5.29 -35.62
C SER A 366 21.04 -3.97 -36.28
N ASP A 367 21.86 -2.93 -36.12
CA ASP A 367 21.57 -1.61 -36.69
C ASP A 367 21.67 -1.59 -38.23
N GLN A 368 22.39 -2.54 -38.82
CA GLN A 368 22.40 -2.76 -40.28
C GLN A 368 21.03 -3.27 -40.76
N THR A 369 20.50 -4.32 -40.10
CA THR A 369 19.16 -4.86 -40.40
C THR A 369 18.05 -3.84 -40.12
N ARG A 370 18.19 -2.98 -39.11
CA ARG A 370 17.24 -1.86 -38.89
C ARG A 370 17.18 -0.91 -40.09
N LYS A 371 18.34 -0.49 -40.59
CA LYS A 371 18.43 0.38 -41.78
C LYS A 371 17.83 -0.29 -43.03
N LEU A 372 18.00 -1.60 -43.21
CA LEU A 372 17.32 -2.36 -44.27
C LEU A 372 15.79 -2.38 -44.08
N LEU A 373 15.31 -2.65 -42.87
CA LEU A 373 13.88 -2.63 -42.55
C LEU A 373 13.25 -1.24 -42.71
N GLU A 374 14.01 -0.17 -42.49
CA GLU A 374 13.61 1.22 -42.74
C GLU A 374 13.56 1.54 -44.24
N LYS A 375 14.58 1.17 -45.02
CA LYS A 375 14.54 1.24 -46.50
C LYS A 375 13.31 0.52 -47.07
N ARG A 376 12.94 -0.64 -46.51
CA ARG A 376 11.74 -1.40 -46.89
C ARG A 376 10.41 -0.71 -46.53
N ARG A 377 10.41 0.23 -45.57
CA ARG A 377 9.21 1.03 -45.24
C ARG A 377 8.98 2.17 -46.23
N THR A 378 10.05 2.69 -46.84
CA THR A 378 10.01 3.83 -47.78
C THR A 378 10.03 3.43 -49.25
N ALA A 379 10.28 2.16 -49.58
CA ALA A 379 10.29 1.65 -50.94
C ALA A 379 8.87 1.41 -51.51
N ASP A 380 8.69 1.69 -52.80
CA ASP A 380 7.47 1.37 -53.55
C ASP A 380 7.23 -0.14 -53.56
N ARG A 381 5.99 -0.55 -53.35
CA ARG A 381 5.54 -1.94 -53.18
C ARG A 381 5.31 -2.66 -54.52
N THR A 382 5.26 -1.93 -55.63
CA THR A 382 4.94 -2.44 -56.97
C THR A 382 6.15 -2.95 -57.74
N THR A 383 7.36 -2.54 -57.34
CA THR A 383 8.60 -2.82 -58.09
C THR A 383 9.19 -4.19 -57.74
N ALA A 384 9.77 -4.90 -58.72
CA ALA A 384 10.50 -6.15 -58.47
C ALA A 384 11.64 -5.99 -57.43
N ALA A 385 12.26 -4.82 -57.37
CA ALA A 385 13.26 -4.46 -56.35
C ALA A 385 12.71 -4.54 -54.90
N TYR A 386 11.42 -4.31 -54.69
CA TYR A 386 10.78 -4.45 -53.38
C TYR A 386 10.75 -5.89 -52.89
N HIS A 387 10.50 -6.84 -53.80
CA HIS A 387 10.50 -8.27 -53.47
C HIS A 387 11.91 -8.77 -53.12
N ALA A 388 12.93 -8.29 -53.85
CA ALA A 388 14.34 -8.53 -53.51
C ALA A 388 14.70 -7.96 -52.12
N LEU A 389 14.36 -6.69 -51.87
CA LEU A 389 14.58 -6.04 -50.56
C LEU A 389 13.81 -6.71 -49.42
N CYS A 390 12.62 -7.25 -49.68
CA CYS A 390 11.87 -8.05 -48.71
C CYS A 390 12.59 -9.35 -48.34
N LYS A 391 13.15 -10.05 -49.35
CA LYS A 391 13.95 -11.27 -49.14
C LYS A 391 15.22 -10.97 -48.35
N GLU A 392 15.96 -9.92 -48.72
CA GLU A 392 17.16 -9.46 -48.01
C GLU A 392 16.84 -9.11 -46.54
N CYS A 393 15.75 -8.37 -46.28
CA CYS A 393 15.30 -8.06 -44.92
C CYS A 393 14.94 -9.34 -44.13
N GLN A 394 14.31 -10.32 -44.77
CA GLN A 394 13.94 -11.59 -44.13
C GLN A 394 15.18 -12.41 -43.75
N GLU A 395 16.16 -12.50 -44.65
CA GLU A 395 17.42 -13.21 -44.42
C GLU A 395 18.26 -12.53 -43.32
N ALA A 396 18.38 -11.20 -43.35
CA ALA A 396 19.08 -10.42 -42.32
C ALA A 396 18.44 -10.58 -40.93
N VAL A 397 17.10 -10.50 -40.83
CA VAL A 397 16.37 -10.74 -39.56
C VAL A 397 16.52 -12.18 -39.08
N GLN A 398 16.56 -13.18 -39.97
CA GLN A 398 16.83 -14.57 -39.58
C GLN A 398 18.26 -14.77 -39.07
N LYS A 399 19.25 -14.10 -39.68
CA LYS A 399 20.65 -14.14 -39.27
C LYS A 399 20.84 -13.50 -37.89
N ASP A 400 20.35 -12.28 -37.68
CA ASP A 400 20.40 -11.59 -36.39
C ASP A 400 19.77 -12.43 -35.27
N HIS A 401 18.64 -13.11 -35.54
CA HIS A 401 18.00 -13.99 -34.55
C HIS A 401 18.88 -15.19 -34.17
N LYS A 402 19.52 -15.85 -35.15
CA LYS A 402 20.44 -16.97 -34.90
C LYS A 402 21.67 -16.51 -34.10
N GLU A 403 22.22 -15.35 -34.42
CA GLU A 403 23.37 -14.77 -33.70
C GLU A 403 23.01 -14.35 -32.27
N PHE A 404 21.83 -13.74 -32.06
CA PHE A 404 21.32 -13.40 -30.73
C PHE A 404 21.08 -14.64 -29.87
N GLU A 405 20.54 -15.72 -30.44
CA GLU A 405 20.37 -17.00 -29.75
C GLU A 405 21.71 -17.63 -29.37
N ARG A 406 22.68 -17.66 -30.29
CA ARG A 406 24.04 -18.15 -30.03
C ARG A 406 24.72 -17.35 -28.92
N SER A 407 24.73 -16.02 -29.01
CA SER A 407 25.31 -15.11 -28.00
C SER A 407 24.69 -15.31 -26.62
N ARG A 408 23.36 -15.45 -26.54
CA ARG A 408 22.65 -15.61 -25.26
C ARG A 408 22.88 -16.99 -24.62
N LEU A 409 23.08 -18.04 -25.42
CA LEU A 409 23.46 -19.36 -24.92
C LEU A 409 24.92 -19.40 -24.44
N LEU A 410 25.85 -18.76 -25.18
CA LEU A 410 27.25 -18.62 -24.76
C LEU A 410 27.38 -17.83 -23.46
N SER A 411 26.75 -16.66 -23.35
CA SER A 411 26.76 -15.86 -22.12
C SER A 411 26.11 -16.58 -20.92
N ALA A 412 25.15 -17.48 -21.16
CA ALA A 412 24.62 -18.34 -20.11
C ALA A 412 25.65 -19.39 -19.65
N ALA A 413 26.41 -19.98 -20.57
CA ALA A 413 27.47 -20.94 -20.25
C ALA A 413 28.64 -20.28 -19.49
N GLU A 414 29.13 -19.13 -19.98
CA GLU A 414 30.18 -18.31 -19.33
C GLU A 414 29.79 -17.94 -17.89
N ALA A 415 28.54 -17.51 -17.69
CA ALA A 415 28.01 -17.17 -16.37
C ALA A 415 27.61 -18.38 -15.50
N ARG A 416 27.96 -19.61 -15.91
CA ARG A 416 27.64 -20.90 -15.25
C ARG A 416 26.13 -21.09 -14.96
N LYS A 417 25.26 -20.54 -15.82
CA LYS A 417 23.79 -20.61 -15.71
C LYS A 417 23.24 -21.78 -16.52
N SER A 418 22.05 -22.26 -16.12
CA SER A 418 21.38 -23.36 -16.81
C SER A 418 21.06 -23.05 -18.28
N ILE A 419 21.82 -23.68 -19.20
CA ILE A 419 21.62 -23.58 -20.65
C ILE A 419 20.20 -24.04 -21.04
N LYS A 420 19.69 -25.11 -20.41
CA LYS A 420 18.30 -25.61 -20.57
C LYS A 420 17.24 -24.57 -20.14
N ARG A 421 17.56 -23.62 -19.26
CA ARG A 421 16.66 -22.50 -18.91
C ARG A 421 16.77 -21.39 -19.97
N ALA A 422 17.98 -21.01 -20.37
CA ALA A 422 18.19 -20.00 -21.40
C ALA A 422 17.51 -20.36 -22.75
N ALA A 423 17.60 -21.63 -23.17
CA ALA A 423 16.93 -22.14 -24.36
C ALA A 423 15.39 -22.09 -24.26
N ARG A 424 14.80 -22.47 -23.10
CA ARG A 424 13.35 -22.34 -22.86
C ARG A 424 12.89 -20.89 -22.84
N ASP A 425 13.66 -20.00 -22.23
CA ASP A 425 13.34 -18.57 -22.19
C ASP A 425 13.47 -17.91 -23.57
N LEU A 426 14.31 -18.43 -24.48
CA LEU A 426 14.31 -18.05 -25.89
C LEU A 426 13.07 -18.57 -26.63
N ALA A 427 12.69 -19.83 -26.41
CA ALA A 427 11.52 -20.46 -27.04
C ALA A 427 10.19 -19.79 -26.67
N LYS A 428 10.03 -19.32 -25.42
CA LYS A 428 8.83 -18.59 -24.96
C LYS A 428 8.49 -17.33 -25.76
N TYR A 429 9.45 -16.73 -26.48
CA TYR A 429 9.22 -15.57 -27.34
C TYR A 429 9.15 -15.91 -28.84
N ARG A 430 9.01 -17.20 -29.19
CA ARG A 430 8.77 -17.67 -30.55
C ARG A 430 7.29 -18.00 -30.84
N SER A 431 6.44 -18.12 -29.82
CA SER A 431 5.01 -18.34 -29.98
C SER A 431 4.31 -17.08 -30.50
N CYS A 432 4.29 -16.91 -31.82
CA CYS A 432 3.39 -15.98 -32.49
C CYS A 432 2.02 -16.65 -32.65
N ILE A 433 0.93 -15.92 -32.41
CA ILE A 433 -0.41 -16.34 -32.83
C ILE A 433 -0.44 -16.24 -34.36
N PRO A 434 -0.55 -17.36 -35.11
CA PRO A 434 -0.39 -17.35 -36.57
C PRO A 434 -1.66 -16.86 -37.28
N CYS A 435 -2.81 -17.09 -36.66
CA CYS A 435 -4.11 -16.57 -37.07
C CYS A 435 -5.03 -16.49 -35.85
N LEU A 436 -6.08 -15.67 -35.94
CA LEU A 436 -7.12 -15.52 -34.92
C LEU A 436 -8.49 -15.58 -35.62
N LYS A 437 -9.49 -16.19 -34.98
CA LYS A 437 -10.88 -16.11 -35.47
C LYS A 437 -11.57 -14.90 -34.85
N THR A 438 -12.21 -14.07 -35.67
CA THR A 438 -13.02 -12.94 -35.22
C THR A 438 -14.28 -13.40 -34.49
N SER A 439 -15.01 -12.47 -33.86
CA SER A 439 -16.36 -12.76 -33.35
C SER A 439 -17.40 -13.10 -34.45
N THR A 440 -17.08 -12.88 -35.74
CA THR A 440 -17.89 -13.33 -36.89
C THR A 440 -17.47 -14.71 -37.43
N GLY A 441 -16.41 -15.31 -36.86
CA GLY A 441 -15.90 -16.63 -37.26
C GLY A 441 -14.84 -16.61 -38.38
N GLU A 442 -14.55 -15.44 -38.96
CA GLU A 442 -13.58 -15.28 -40.04
C GLU A 442 -12.13 -15.44 -39.56
N GLN A 443 -11.28 -16.04 -40.37
CA GLN A 443 -9.88 -16.31 -40.04
C GLN A 443 -8.96 -15.15 -40.45
N VAL A 444 -8.41 -14.45 -39.48
CA VAL A 444 -7.51 -13.31 -39.67
C VAL A 444 -6.06 -13.74 -39.49
N THR A 445 -5.24 -13.54 -40.52
CA THR A 445 -3.78 -13.81 -40.53
C THR A 445 -2.92 -12.54 -40.46
N SER A 446 -3.48 -11.37 -40.80
CA SER A 446 -2.75 -10.10 -40.77
C SER A 446 -2.47 -9.64 -39.34
N ARG A 447 -1.20 -9.38 -39.03
CA ARG A 447 -0.75 -9.07 -37.66
C ARG A 447 -1.44 -7.85 -37.05
N LEU A 448 -1.59 -6.77 -37.82
CA LEU A 448 -2.28 -5.54 -37.39
C LEU A 448 -3.75 -5.81 -37.08
N HIS A 449 -4.38 -6.72 -37.83
CA HIS A 449 -5.79 -7.05 -37.66
C HIS A 449 -6.00 -8.01 -36.47
N ILE A 450 -5.08 -8.97 -36.24
CA ILE A 450 -5.05 -9.77 -35.00
C ILE A 450 -4.90 -8.87 -33.77
N GLU A 451 -3.98 -7.90 -33.80
CA GLU A 451 -3.76 -6.97 -32.68
C GLU A 451 -4.98 -6.07 -32.43
N LYS A 452 -5.65 -5.60 -33.49
CA LYS A 452 -6.92 -4.86 -33.39
C LYS A 452 -8.04 -5.71 -32.79
N GLU A 453 -8.28 -6.92 -33.29
CA GLU A 453 -9.33 -7.82 -32.76
C GLU A 453 -9.08 -8.17 -31.29
N MET A 454 -7.83 -8.43 -30.90
CA MET A 454 -7.47 -8.63 -29.49
C MET A 454 -7.75 -7.38 -28.66
N GLN A 455 -7.42 -6.18 -29.16
CA GLN A 455 -7.72 -4.93 -28.48
C GLN A 455 -9.23 -4.70 -28.34
N ASP A 456 -10.02 -4.95 -29.38
CA ASP A 456 -11.47 -4.77 -29.40
C ASP A 456 -12.18 -5.83 -28.53
N TYR A 457 -11.67 -7.05 -28.46
CA TYR A 457 -12.15 -8.09 -27.54
C TYR A 457 -11.91 -7.71 -26.06
N TYR A 458 -10.67 -7.37 -25.69
CA TYR A 458 -10.37 -7.01 -24.30
C TYR A 458 -10.97 -5.66 -23.91
N SER A 459 -11.12 -4.73 -24.84
CA SER A 459 -11.87 -3.48 -24.60
C SER A 459 -13.32 -3.78 -24.28
N ARG A 460 -14.01 -4.63 -25.06
CA ARG A 460 -15.38 -5.09 -24.73
C ARG A 460 -15.46 -5.83 -23.39
N LEU A 461 -14.50 -6.70 -23.08
CA LEU A 461 -14.47 -7.46 -21.83
C LEU A 461 -14.32 -6.58 -20.58
N PHE A 462 -13.58 -5.47 -20.67
CA PHE A 462 -13.30 -4.58 -19.54
C PHE A 462 -14.04 -3.24 -19.57
N GLN A 463 -14.86 -2.96 -20.60
CA GLN A 463 -15.80 -1.84 -20.64
C GLN A 463 -17.01 -2.14 -19.74
N SER A 464 -16.86 -1.89 -18.44
CA SER A 464 -17.91 -2.11 -17.45
C SER A 464 -19.01 -1.04 -17.52
N SER A 465 -19.93 -1.19 -18.47
CA SER A 465 -21.24 -0.53 -18.42
C SER A 465 -22.21 -1.42 -17.63
N ARG A 466 -22.29 -1.25 -16.30
CA ARG A 466 -23.50 -1.69 -15.59
C ARG A 466 -24.63 -0.76 -16.01
N PRO A 467 -25.72 -1.22 -16.65
CA PRO A 467 -26.89 -0.39 -16.82
C PRO A 467 -27.43 -0.06 -15.42
N SER A 468 -27.50 1.22 -15.10
CA SER A 468 -28.22 1.70 -13.93
C SER A 468 -29.71 1.55 -14.20
N THR A 469 -30.31 0.46 -13.72
CA THR A 469 -31.77 0.27 -13.78
C THR A 469 -32.43 1.43 -13.02
N PRO A 470 -33.28 2.26 -13.66
CA PRO A 470 -34.07 3.24 -12.92
C PRO A 470 -35.00 2.51 -11.96
N CYS A 471 -35.07 2.98 -10.71
CA CYS A 471 -36.00 2.42 -9.74
C CYS A 471 -37.43 2.76 -10.17
N SER A 472 -38.23 1.75 -10.55
CA SER A 472 -39.65 1.93 -10.86
C SER A 472 -40.41 2.28 -9.57
N PRO A 473 -41.28 3.32 -9.58
CA PRO A 473 -42.12 3.62 -8.42
C PRO A 473 -43.08 2.44 -8.16
N THR A 474 -43.17 2.05 -6.90
CA THR A 474 -44.07 0.98 -6.44
C THR A 474 -45.54 1.35 -6.66
N PRO A 475 -46.37 0.49 -7.28
CA PRO A 475 -47.81 0.71 -7.33
C PRO A 475 -48.42 0.57 -5.91
N PRO A 476 -49.58 1.22 -5.65
CA PRO A 476 -50.19 1.23 -4.32
C PRO A 476 -50.74 -0.14 -3.91
N CYS A 477 -50.78 -0.34 -2.59
CA CYS A 477 -51.25 -1.54 -1.92
C CYS A 477 -52.62 -2.03 -2.41
N SER A 478 -52.68 -3.26 -2.93
CA SER A 478 -53.91 -4.05 -3.01
C SER A 478 -53.91 -5.15 -1.95
N THR A 479 -55.02 -5.24 -1.24
CA THR A 479 -55.26 -6.15 -0.11
C THR A 479 -55.16 -7.63 -0.50
N LEU A 480 -54.42 -8.41 0.31
CA LEU A 480 -54.58 -9.87 0.34
C LEU A 480 -55.75 -10.25 1.25
N PRO A 481 -56.52 -11.30 0.91
CA PRO A 481 -57.70 -11.69 1.66
C PRO A 481 -57.34 -12.38 2.98
N PHE A 482 -58.07 -12.04 4.05
CA PHE A 482 -58.09 -12.83 5.28
C PHE A 482 -58.82 -14.14 5.03
N LEU A 483 -58.23 -15.26 5.46
CA LEU A 483 -58.98 -16.50 5.68
C LEU A 483 -59.80 -16.35 6.95
N THR A 484 -61.11 -16.63 6.85
CA THR A 484 -62.01 -16.67 8.00
C THR A 484 -61.79 -17.94 8.82
N SER A 485 -61.91 -17.80 10.14
CA SER A 485 -61.89 -18.90 11.10
C SER A 485 -63.17 -19.73 11.06
N GLU A 486 -63.00 -21.05 11.06
CA GLU A 486 -63.84 -22.00 11.82
C GLU A 486 -62.92 -22.77 12.79
#